data_AF-A0A519NZ77-F1
#
_entry.id   AF-A0A519NZ77-F1
#
_cell.length_a   1.000
_cell.length_b   1.000
_cell.length_c   1.000
_cell.angle_alpha   90.00
_cell.angle_beta   90.00
_cell.angle_gamma   90.00
#
_symmetry.space_group_name_H-M   'P 1'
#
loop_
_entity.id
_entity.type
_entity.pdbx_description
1 polymer ?
#
loop_
_entity_poly.entity_id
_entity_poly.type
_entity_poly.pdbx_seq_one_letter_code
_entity_poly.pdbx_strand_id
1 'polypeptide(L)'
;MRKRILAGAAVLALGLTGMTVATQTPRNETFRMLQLFGDVVGIVEQAYVVPVDNKKLIEAALAGMMTALDPHSNYLAPDGYSDLQERTSGEYSGVGLTITAEGGLVKVISPMDNS
;
A
#
# COMPACT_ATOMS: atom_id res chain seq x y z
N MET A 1 13.03 -7.69 -69.66
CA MET A 1 12.52 -6.68 -68.70
C MET A 1 11.40 -7.23 -67.78
N ARG A 2 11.59 -8.36 -67.07
CA ARG A 2 10.51 -8.96 -66.24
C ARG A 2 10.89 -9.36 -64.81
N LYS A 3 12.11 -9.07 -64.35
CA LYS A 3 12.62 -9.54 -63.04
C LYS A 3 12.69 -8.47 -61.93
N ARG A 4 12.20 -7.25 -62.15
CA ARG A 4 12.31 -6.13 -61.19
C ARG A 4 11.04 -5.83 -60.37
N ILE A 5 9.92 -6.52 -60.62
CA ILE A 5 8.64 -6.23 -59.94
C ILE A 5 8.46 -7.06 -58.66
N LEU A 6 9.19 -8.17 -58.50
CA LEU A 6 9.11 -9.03 -57.31
C LEU A 6 9.85 -8.49 -56.07
N ALA A 7 10.74 -7.51 -56.23
CA ALA A 7 11.45 -6.91 -55.09
C ALA A 7 10.63 -5.82 -54.36
N GLY A 8 9.59 -5.27 -55.00
CA GLY A 8 8.75 -4.21 -54.40
C GLY A 8 7.71 -4.73 -53.40
N ALA A 9 7.23 -5.95 -53.59
CA ALA A 9 6.20 -6.55 -52.72
C ALA A 9 6.78 -7.16 -51.43
N ALA A 10 8.05 -7.58 -51.43
CA ALA A 10 8.69 -8.16 -50.26
C ALA A 10 9.09 -7.10 -49.21
N VAL A 11 9.38 -5.86 -49.62
CA VAL A 11 9.74 -4.76 -48.70
C VAL A 11 8.52 -4.16 -48.01
N LEU A 12 7.34 -4.18 -48.67
CA LEU A 12 6.08 -3.73 -48.07
C LEU A 12 5.50 -4.72 -47.05
N ALA A 13 5.82 -6.01 -47.15
CA ALA A 13 5.42 -7.02 -46.15
C ALA A 13 6.30 -6.99 -44.88
N LEU A 14 7.53 -6.46 -44.97
CA LEU A 14 8.45 -6.28 -43.84
C LEU A 14 8.34 -4.91 -43.15
N GLY A 15 7.70 -3.92 -43.79
CA GLY A 15 7.49 -2.59 -43.22
C GLY A 15 6.33 -2.49 -42.23
N LEU A 16 5.43 -3.48 -42.20
CA LEU A 16 4.23 -3.50 -41.34
C LEU A 16 4.40 -4.32 -40.05
N THR A 17 5.51 -5.05 -39.88
CA THR A 17 5.77 -5.86 -38.68
C THR A 17 6.54 -5.11 -37.58
N GLY A 18 7.01 -3.88 -37.85
CA GLY A 18 7.80 -3.08 -36.89
C GLY A 18 7.00 -2.16 -35.98
N MET A 19 5.67 -2.07 -36.15
CA MET A 19 4.80 -1.19 -35.37
C MET A 19 3.91 -1.97 -34.40
N THR A 20 4.48 -2.92 -33.68
CA THR A 20 3.90 -3.43 -32.43
C THR A 20 4.94 -3.30 -31.32
N VAL A 21 5.44 -2.08 -31.11
CA VAL A 21 6.07 -1.73 -29.83
C VAL A 21 4.94 -1.78 -28.80
N ALA A 22 4.75 -2.97 -28.25
CA ALA A 22 3.83 -3.24 -27.16
C ALA A 22 4.22 -2.34 -25.99
N THR A 23 3.40 -1.34 -25.71
CA THR A 23 3.41 -0.55 -24.49
C THR A 23 3.01 -1.44 -23.30
N GLN A 24 3.89 -2.36 -22.90
CA GLN A 24 3.74 -3.27 -21.76
C GLN A 24 4.80 -3.00 -20.69
N THR A 25 4.97 -1.74 -20.29
CA THR A 25 6.06 -1.34 -19.37
C THR A 25 5.63 -1.14 -17.91
N PRO A 26 4.41 -0.70 -17.55
CA PRO A 26 4.12 -0.35 -16.15
C PRO A 26 4.02 -1.55 -15.19
N ARG A 27 3.36 -2.64 -15.62
CA ARG A 27 3.00 -3.74 -14.72
C ARG A 27 4.20 -4.60 -14.33
N ASN A 28 5.17 -4.76 -15.23
CA ASN A 28 6.38 -5.55 -15.00
C ASN A 28 7.28 -4.87 -13.95
N GLU A 29 7.37 -3.54 -13.99
CA GLU A 29 8.18 -2.76 -13.06
C GLU A 29 7.66 -2.86 -11.62
N THR A 30 6.34 -2.72 -11.40
CA THR A 30 5.74 -2.86 -10.06
C THR A 30 6.04 -4.23 -9.43
N PHE A 31 5.88 -5.32 -10.20
CA PHE A 31 6.19 -6.66 -9.68
C PHE A 31 7.67 -6.81 -9.31
N ARG A 32 8.59 -6.23 -10.10
CA ARG A 32 10.02 -6.23 -9.78
C ARG A 32 10.31 -5.47 -8.47
N MET A 33 9.65 -4.33 -8.26
CA MET A 33 9.83 -3.55 -7.02
C MET A 33 9.27 -4.28 -5.79
N LEU A 34 8.14 -4.98 -5.93
CA LEU A 34 7.61 -5.83 -4.87
C LEU A 34 8.53 -7.00 -4.54
N GLN A 35 9.17 -7.60 -5.56
CA GLN A 35 10.16 -8.64 -5.35
C GLN A 35 11.39 -8.10 -4.60
N LEU A 36 11.93 -6.94 -5.02
CA LEU A 36 13.04 -6.29 -4.34
C LEU A 36 12.71 -6.00 -2.86
N PHE A 37 11.50 -5.51 -2.58
CA PHE A 37 11.03 -5.29 -1.22
C PHE A 37 11.04 -6.60 -0.40
N GLY A 38 10.48 -7.67 -0.95
CA GLY A 38 10.48 -8.99 -0.31
C GLY A 38 11.89 -9.53 -0.06
N ASP A 39 12.80 -9.37 -1.02
CA ASP A 39 14.20 -9.80 -0.89
C ASP A 39 14.91 -9.07 0.25
N VAL A 40 14.69 -7.75 0.39
CA VAL A 40 15.27 -6.95 1.47
C VAL A 40 14.72 -7.39 2.83
N VAL A 41 13.40 -7.60 2.95
CA VAL A 41 12.79 -8.11 4.18
C VAL A 41 13.38 -9.46 4.56
N GLY A 42 13.52 -10.38 3.60
CA GLY A 42 14.13 -11.69 3.82
C GLY A 42 15.60 -11.63 4.26
N ILE A 43 16.38 -10.69 3.70
CA ILE A 43 17.77 -10.46 4.14
C ILE A 43 17.80 -9.98 5.59
N VAL A 44 16.94 -9.04 5.96
CA VAL A 44 16.86 -8.53 7.34
C VAL A 44 16.51 -9.66 8.30
N GLU A 45 15.54 -10.50 7.95
CA GLU A 45 15.15 -11.65 8.78
C GLU A 45 16.29 -12.65 9.02
N GLN A 46 17.12 -12.90 8.01
CA GLN A 46 18.17 -13.92 8.08
C GLN A 46 19.51 -13.41 8.62
N ALA A 47 19.85 -12.15 8.33
CA ALA A 47 21.17 -11.59 8.58
C ALA A 47 21.22 -10.62 9.76
N TYR A 48 20.07 -10.27 10.36
CA TYR A 48 20.06 -9.37 11.50
C TYR A 48 20.49 -10.07 12.80
N VAL A 49 21.17 -9.31 13.67
CA VAL A 49 21.82 -9.83 14.88
C VAL A 49 20.84 -10.33 15.94
N VAL A 50 19.60 -9.85 15.92
CA VAL A 50 18.54 -10.17 16.89
C VAL A 50 17.30 -10.65 16.14
N PRO A 51 16.49 -11.56 16.69
CA PRO A 51 15.21 -11.93 16.08
C PRO A 51 14.34 -10.70 15.79
N VAL A 52 13.86 -10.62 14.55
CA VAL A 52 12.97 -9.55 14.10
C VAL A 52 11.53 -10.03 14.04
N ASP A 53 10.61 -9.09 14.25
CA ASP A 53 9.16 -9.31 14.11
C ASP A 53 8.71 -8.78 12.75
N ASN A 54 8.36 -9.69 11.85
CA ASN A 54 7.97 -9.38 10.48
C ASN A 54 6.75 -8.45 10.43
N LYS A 55 5.81 -8.59 11.37
CA LYS A 55 4.63 -7.72 11.43
C LYS A 55 5.05 -6.27 11.69
N LYS A 56 5.95 -6.06 12.66
CA LYS A 56 6.47 -4.73 12.99
C LYS A 56 7.29 -4.12 11.84
N LEU A 57 8.09 -4.94 11.15
CA LEU A 57 8.87 -4.46 9.99
C LEU A 57 7.95 -3.99 8.86
N ILE A 58 6.91 -4.76 8.54
CA ILE A 58 5.94 -4.40 7.50
C ILE A 58 5.14 -3.17 7.90
N GLU A 59 4.64 -3.11 9.14
CA GLU A 59 3.91 -1.93 9.64
C GLU A 59 4.77 -0.66 9.59
N ALA A 60 6.05 -0.75 9.95
CA ALA A 60 6.99 0.36 9.85
C ALA A 60 7.25 0.77 8.39
N ALA A 61 7.35 -0.19 7.47
CA ALA A 61 7.49 0.10 6.04
C ALA A 61 6.25 0.80 5.48
N LEU A 62 5.04 0.33 5.84
CA LEU A 62 3.77 0.97 5.46
C LEU A 62 3.68 2.41 6.00
N ALA A 63 4.04 2.61 7.27
CA ALA A 63 4.09 3.94 7.87
C ALA A 63 5.08 4.86 7.13
N GLY A 64 6.29 4.37 6.82
CA GLY A 64 7.29 5.13 6.08
C GLY A 64 6.84 5.50 4.66
N MET A 65 6.16 4.59 3.96
CA MET A 65 5.57 4.89 2.64
C MET A 65 4.51 5.97 2.72
N MET A 66 3.69 5.96 3.77
CA MET A 66 2.61 6.92 3.95
C MET A 66 3.14 8.31 4.31
N THR A 67 4.17 8.40 5.17
CA THR A 67 4.88 9.65 5.46
C THR A 67 5.60 10.22 4.23
N ALA A 68 6.06 9.37 3.31
CA ALA A 68 6.68 9.80 2.06
C ALA A 68 5.66 10.37 1.05
N LEU A 69 4.38 10.01 1.17
CA LEU A 69 3.33 10.49 0.28
C LEU A 69 2.98 11.95 0.59
N ASP A 70 2.62 12.25 1.83
CA ASP A 70 2.39 13.61 2.31
C ASP A 70 2.44 13.68 3.87
N PRO A 71 2.53 14.89 4.48
CA PRO A 71 2.63 15.05 5.94
C PRO A 71 1.36 14.74 6.76
N HIS A 72 0.19 14.63 6.12
CA HIS A 72 -1.09 14.33 6.74
C HIS A 72 -1.53 12.88 6.53
N SER A 73 -0.82 12.17 5.67
CA SER A 73 -0.99 10.77 5.37
C SER A 73 -0.33 9.93 6.47
N ASN A 74 -1.12 9.08 7.14
CA ASN A 74 -0.63 8.13 8.15
C ASN A 74 -1.26 6.74 8.00
N TYR A 75 -0.46 5.70 8.25
CA TYR A 75 -0.93 4.33 8.36
C TYR A 75 -1.27 4.04 9.82
N LEU A 76 -2.47 3.49 10.07
CA LEU A 76 -2.89 3.05 11.40
C LEU A 76 -2.85 1.53 11.46
N ALA A 77 -2.01 1.01 12.37
CA ALA A 77 -2.07 -0.39 12.75
C ALA A 77 -3.43 -0.68 13.43
N PRO A 78 -3.87 -1.95 13.50
CA PRO A 78 -5.18 -2.32 14.05
C PRO A 78 -5.50 -1.68 15.41
N ASP A 79 -4.52 -1.67 16.32
CA ASP A 79 -4.67 -1.09 17.65
C ASP A 79 -4.90 0.43 17.57
N GLY A 80 -4.11 1.14 16.75
CA GLY A 80 -4.26 2.59 16.56
C GLY A 80 -5.56 2.97 15.85
N TYR A 81 -6.09 2.10 14.99
CA TYR A 81 -7.41 2.27 14.39
C TYR A 81 -8.52 2.09 15.43
N SER A 82 -8.41 1.10 16.32
CA SER A 82 -9.33 0.90 17.43
C SER A 82 -9.38 2.13 18.34
N ASP A 83 -8.22 2.63 18.77
CA ASP A 83 -8.12 3.83 19.60
C ASP A 83 -8.76 5.06 18.93
N LEU A 84 -8.54 5.22 17.62
CA LEU A 84 -9.16 6.31 16.86
C LEU A 84 -10.68 6.15 16.81
N GLN A 85 -11.17 4.92 16.64
CA GLN A 85 -12.59 4.62 16.65
C GLN A 85 -13.21 4.96 18.01
N GLU A 86 -12.60 4.55 19.12
CA GLU A 86 -13.05 4.84 20.49
C GLU A 86 -13.10 6.35 20.76
N ARG A 87 -12.07 7.09 20.34
CA ARG A 87 -12.02 8.56 20.49
C ARG A 87 -13.09 9.27 19.65
N THR A 88 -13.40 8.73 18.47
CA THR A 88 -14.34 9.34 17.54
C THR A 88 -15.79 9.02 17.90
N SER A 89 -16.07 7.78 18.32
CA SER A 89 -17.40 7.39 18.79
C SER A 89 -17.68 7.90 20.22
N GLY A 90 -16.64 8.21 20.99
CA GLY A 90 -16.77 8.54 22.41
C GLY A 90 -17.09 7.33 23.28
N GLU A 91 -16.99 6.12 22.72
CA GLU A 91 -17.23 4.84 23.40
C GLU A 91 -15.89 4.29 23.90
N TYR A 92 -15.62 4.45 25.21
CA TYR A 92 -14.41 3.89 25.82
C TYR A 92 -14.67 2.43 26.21
N SER A 93 -14.08 1.52 25.44
CA SER A 93 -14.20 0.08 25.65
C SER A 93 -13.48 -0.33 26.94
N GLY A 94 -14.23 -0.73 27.98
CA GLY A 94 -13.69 -1.17 29.27
C GLY A 94 -14.31 -0.52 30.51
N VAL A 95 -14.88 0.68 30.39
CA VAL A 95 -15.70 1.30 31.47
C VAL A 95 -17.19 1.31 31.10
N GLY A 96 -17.50 1.09 29.82
CA GLY A 96 -18.87 1.10 29.31
C GLY A 96 -19.51 2.47 29.39
N LEU A 97 -18.75 3.56 29.28
CA LEU A 97 -19.26 4.92 29.38
C LEU A 97 -19.07 5.65 28.05
N THR A 98 -20.15 6.24 27.54
CA THR A 98 -20.08 7.19 26.42
C THR A 98 -19.87 8.60 26.95
N ILE A 99 -18.82 9.27 26.48
CA ILE A 99 -18.43 10.61 26.89
C ILE A 99 -18.58 11.59 25.73
N THR A 100 -19.23 12.73 25.98
CA THR A 100 -19.29 13.86 25.04
C THR A 100 -18.79 15.13 25.73
N ALA A 101 -18.06 15.96 24.97
CA ALA A 101 -17.64 17.27 25.40
C ALA A 101 -18.60 18.34 24.84
N GLU A 102 -19.40 18.95 25.71
CA GLU A 102 -20.29 20.06 25.36
C GLU A 102 -19.95 21.25 26.26
N GLY A 103 -19.60 22.41 25.67
CA GLY A 103 -19.30 23.64 26.42
C GLY A 103 -18.06 23.58 27.32
N GLY A 104 -17.10 22.69 27.03
CA GLY A 104 -15.86 22.56 27.82
C GLY A 104 -16.00 21.71 29.10
N LEU A 105 -17.17 21.09 29.32
CA LEU A 105 -17.42 20.15 30.42
C LEU A 105 -17.58 18.73 29.86
N VAL A 106 -17.00 17.76 30.57
CA VAL A 106 -17.07 16.33 30.23
C VAL A 106 -18.38 15.76 30.81
N LYS A 107 -19.27 15.24 29.97
CA LYS A 107 -20.57 14.68 30.39
C LYS A 107 -20.67 13.19 30.05
N VAL A 108 -21.07 12.38 31.04
CA VAL A 108 -21.40 10.95 30.87
C VAL A 108 -22.85 10.83 30.44
N ILE A 109 -23.12 10.19 29.31
CA ILE A 109 -24.47 10.13 28.71
C ILE A 109 -25.22 8.84 29.09
N SER A 110 -24.57 7.68 29.02
CA SER A 110 -25.18 6.38 29.38
C SER A 110 -24.11 5.32 29.65
N PRO A 111 -24.38 4.32 30.51
CA PRO A 111 -23.70 3.03 30.44
C PRO A 111 -24.05 2.34 29.11
N MET A 112 -23.10 1.60 28.52
CA MET A 112 -23.37 0.77 27.33
C MET A 112 -24.27 -0.42 27.70
N ASP A 113 -25.28 -0.68 26.87
CA ASP A 113 -26.13 -1.87 26.98
C ASP A 113 -25.33 -3.09 26.49
N ASN A 114 -25.20 -4.10 27.36
CA ASN A 114 -24.37 -5.32 27.26
C ASN A 114 -22.88 -5.17 27.60
N SER A 115 -22.59 -5.40 28.89
CA SER A 115 -21.35 -6.07 29.34
C SER A 115 -21.21 -7.46 28.75
#